data_AF-A0A5C9BA59-F1
#
_entry.id   AF-A0A5C9BA59-F1
#
_cell.length_a   1.000
_cell.length_b   1.000
_cell.length_c   1.000
_cell.angle_alpha   90.00
_cell.angle_beta   90.00
_cell.angle_gamma   90.00
#
_symmetry.space_group_name_H-M   'P 1'
#
loop_
_entity.id
_entity.type
_entity.pdbx_description
1 polymer ?
#
loop_
_entity_poly.entity_id
_entity_poly.type
_entity_poly.pdbx_seq_one_letter_code
_entity_poly.pdbx_strand_id
1 'polypeptide(L)' 'MDDVIYEEFKGTGNMEIHLDRRMAEKRIYPAINVNRSGTRKEELLIKADVLQKIWVLRKLLYPMDELEAMEFL' A
#
# COMPACT_ATOMS: atom_id res chain seq x y z
N MET A 1 -0.72 -17.03 15.37
CA MET A 1 -2.02 -17.55 14.88
C MET A 1 -2.57 -16.60 13.84
N ASP A 2 -2.68 -15.31 14.16
CA ASP A 2 -3.14 -14.26 13.25
C ASP A 2 -2.26 -14.11 11.99
N ASP A 3 -0.93 -14.22 12.12
CA ASP A 3 -0.03 -14.13 10.95
C ASP A 3 -0.25 -15.28 9.95
N VAL A 4 -0.53 -16.48 10.44
CA VAL A 4 -0.80 -17.66 9.60
C VAL A 4 -2.12 -17.48 8.86
N ILE A 5 -3.15 -17.00 9.56
CA ILE A 5 -4.46 -16.71 8.97
C ILE A 5 -4.34 -15.58 7.92
N TYR A 6 -3.55 -14.55 8.19
CA TYR A 6 -3.29 -13.47 7.25
C TYR A 6 -2.65 -13.98 5.95
N GLU A 7 -1.61 -14.81 6.04
CA GLU A 7 -0.94 -15.36 4.84
C GLU A 7 -1.87 -16.30 4.04
N GLU A 8 -2.69 -17.10 4.70
CA GLU A 8 -3.72 -17.94 4.05
C GLU A 8 -4.77 -17.09 3.29
N PHE A 9 -5.29 -16.04 3.93
CA PHE A 9 -6.25 -15.15 3.26
C PHE A 9 -5.62 -14.31 2.16
N LYS A 10 -4.37 -13.89 2.32
CA LYS A 10 -3.58 -13.22 1.28
C LYS A 10 -3.35 -14.10 0.05
N GLY A 11 -3.13 -15.39 0.25
CA GLY A 11 -3.05 -16.37 -0.84
C GLY A 11 -4.35 -16.41 -1.65
N THR A 12 -5.48 -16.27 -0.97
CA THR A 12 -6.83 -16.37 -1.53
C THR A 12 -7.34 -15.07 -2.16
N GLY A 13 -6.98 -13.91 -1.58
CA GLY A 13 -7.40 -12.59 -2.02
C GLY A 13 -6.60 -12.01 -3.20
N ASN A 14 -7.04 -10.86 -3.70
CA ASN A 14 -6.40 -10.14 -4.81
C ASN A 14 -6.14 -8.65 -4.52
N MET A 15 -6.54 -8.14 -3.35
CA MET A 15 -6.32 -6.76 -2.92
C MET A 15 -6.01 -6.74 -1.43
N GLU A 16 -5.03 -5.94 -1.04
CA GLU A 16 -4.63 -5.73 0.35
C GLU A 16 -4.41 -4.25 0.63
N ILE A 17 -4.92 -3.79 1.78
CA ILE A 17 -4.66 -2.46 2.32
C ILE A 17 -4.06 -2.63 3.71
N HIS A 18 -2.81 -2.22 3.85
CA HIS A 18 -2.06 -2.29 5.10
C HIS A 18 -2.17 -0.97 5.83
N LEU A 19 -2.53 -1.02 7.12
CA LEU A 19 -2.54 0.16 7.98
C LEU A 19 -1.38 0.11 8.96
N ASP A 20 -0.69 1.23 9.13
CA ASP A 20 0.43 1.33 10.07
C ASP A 20 0.00 1.95 11.40
N ARG A 21 0.30 1.25 12.50
CA ARG A 21 -0.06 1.68 13.86
C ARG A 21 0.71 2.94 14.28
N ARG A 22 1.98 3.09 13.91
CA ARG A 22 2.83 4.23 14.26
C ARG A 22 2.28 5.53 13.65
N MET A 23 1.76 5.46 12.43
CA MET A 23 1.05 6.58 11.80
C MET A 23 -0.20 6.98 12.59
N ALA A 24 -1.03 5.99 12.95
CA ALA A 24 -2.26 6.23 13.70
C ALA A 24 -1.99 6.81 15.10
N GLU A 25 -0.95 6.33 15.80
CA GLU A 25 -0.51 6.86 17.10
C GLU A 25 -0.06 8.32 17.01
N LYS A 26 0.58 8.70 15.90
CA LYS A 26 0.94 10.09 15.58
C LYS A 26 -0.20 10.93 14.99
N ARG A 27 -1.41 10.37 14.88
CA ARG A 27 -2.61 11.01 14.30
C ARG A 27 -2.44 11.42 12.83
N ILE A 28 -1.62 10.69 12.08
CA ILE A 28 -1.47 10.86 10.63
C ILE A 28 -2.53 9.98 9.96
N TYR A 29 -3.42 10.60 9.19
CA TYR A 29 -4.52 9.92 8.49
C TYR A 29 -4.60 10.36 7.02
N PRO A 30 -4.84 9.43 6.09
CA PRO A 30 -5.04 7.99 6.31
C PRO A 30 -3.74 7.26 6.68
N ALA A 31 -3.80 6.33 7.64
CA ALA A 31 -2.62 5.60 8.13
C ALA A 31 -2.23 4.41 7.21
N ILE A 32 -2.21 4.64 5.90
CA ILE A 32 -2.02 3.58 4.90
C ILE A 32 -0.53 3.39 4.60
N ASN A 33 -0.07 2.15 4.72
CA ASN A 33 1.24 1.75 4.22
C ASN A 33 1.14 1.45 2.72
N VAL A 34 1.49 2.44 1.90
CA VAL A 34 1.37 2.37 0.43
C VAL A 34 2.32 1.33 -0.17
N ASN A 35 3.51 1.15 0.41
CA ASN A 35 4.51 0.21 -0.09
C ASN A 35 4.07 -1.26 0.08
N ARG A 36 3.35 -1.57 1.16
CA ARG A 36 2.81 -2.91 1.40
C ARG A 36 1.43 -3.15 0.76
N SER A 37 0.69 -2.09 0.47
CA SER A 37 -0.66 -2.18 -0.11
C SER A 37 -0.62 -2.36 -1.63
N GLY A 38 -1.52 -3.16 -2.18
CA GLY A 38 -1.53 -3.45 -3.61
C GLY A 38 -2.75 -4.23 -4.08
N THR A 39 -2.94 -4.26 -5.40
CA THR A 39 -3.99 -5.04 -6.07
C THR A 39 -3.37 -5.82 -7.22
N ARG A 40 -3.66 -7.13 -7.28
CA ARG A 40 -3.21 -7.98 -8.38
C ARG A 40 -4.03 -7.65 -9.64
N LYS A 41 -3.36 -7.64 -10.80
CA LYS A 41 -3.96 -7.31 -12.10
C LYS A 41 -4.57 -5.89 -12.15
N GLU A 42 -3.93 -4.91 -11.52
CA GLU A 42 -4.40 -3.52 -11.50
C GLU A 42 -4.48 -2.89 -12.90
N GLU A 43 -3.76 -3.43 -13.90
CA GLU A 43 -3.85 -3.03 -15.30
C GLU A 43 -5.21 -3.27 -15.96
N LEU A 44 -6.04 -4.14 -15.38
CA LEU A 44 -7.42 -4.35 -15.82
C LEU A 44 -8.40 -3.31 -15.25
N LEU A 45 -7.99 -2.59 -14.21
CA LEU A 45 -8.82 -1.64 -13.48
C LEU A 45 -8.46 -0.19 -13.79
N ILE A 46 -7.19 0.06 -14.13
CA ILE A 46 -6.62 1.40 -14.29
C ILE A 46 -6.16 1.58 -15.73
N LYS A 47 -6.52 2.72 -16.33
CA LYS A 47 -6.02 3.08 -17.67
C LYS A 47 -4.49 3.15 -17.68
N ALA A 48 -3.86 2.73 -18.77
CA ALA A 48 -2.42 2.58 -18.86
C ALA A 48 -1.63 3.87 -18.54
N ASP A 49 -2.15 5.04 -18.94
CA ASP A 49 -1.55 6.35 -18.69
C ASP A 49 -1.57 6.73 -17.20
N VAL A 50 -2.63 6.34 -16.48
CA VAL A 50 -2.75 6.54 -15.03
C VAL A 50 -1.88 5.52 -14.29
N LEU A 51 -1.86 4.26 -14.73
CA LEU A 51 -1.05 3.20 -14.13
C LEU A 51 0.44 3.55 -14.15
N GLN A 52 0.93 4.10 -15.26
CA GLN A 52 2.32 4.58 -15.36
C GLN A 52 2.63 5.65 -14.31
N LYS A 53 1.72 6.60 -14.07
CA LYS A 53 1.90 7.65 -13.04
C LYS A 53 1.94 7.05 -11.64
N ILE A 54 1.07 6.08 -11.35
CA ILE A 54 1.04 5.36 -10.07
C ILE A 54 2.37 4.62 -9.84
N TRP A 55 2.91 3.96 -10.88
CA TRP A 55 4.19 3.26 -10.77
C TRP A 55 5.37 4.21 -10.52
N VAL A 56 5.39 5.37 -11.17
CA VAL A 56 6.41 6.40 -10.90
C VAL A 56 6.32 6.89 -9.45
N LEU A 57 5.10 7.18 -8.97
CA LEU A 57 4.88 7.56 -7.58
C LEU A 57 5.34 6.47 -6.61
N ARG A 58 4.97 5.21 -6.84
CA ARG A 58 5.42 4.07 -6.02
C ARG A 58 6.94 3.93 -5.97
N LYS A 59 7.64 4.13 -7.10
CA LYS A 59 9.11 4.11 -7.12
C LYS A 59 9.73 5.25 -6.31
N LEU A 60 9.10 6.41 -6.29
CA LEU A 60 9.55 7.56 -5.50
C LEU A 60 9.34 7.34 -4.00
N LEU A 61 8.24 6.70 -3.60
CA LEU A 61 7.90 6.41 -2.20
C LEU A 61 8.66 5.20 -1.63
N TYR A 62 9.08 4.25 -2.46
CA TYR A 62 9.76 3.03 -2.03
C TYR A 62 11.00 3.24 -1.13
N PRO A 63 11.91 4.20 -1.41
CA PRO A 63 13.07 4.44 -0.55
C PRO A 63 12.78 5.24 0.73
N MET A 64 11.58 5.83 0.87
CA MET A 64 11.21 6.64 2.04
C MET A 64 10.79 5.74 3.21
N ASP A 65 10.97 6.21 4.45
CA ASP A 65 10.29 5.57 5.59
C ASP A 65 8.77 5.71 5.42
N GLU A 66 8.01 4.78 6.00
CA GLU A 66 6.56 4.74 5.84
C GLU A 66 5.89 6.05 6.29
N LEU A 67 6.39 6.67 7.37
CA LEU A 67 5.89 7.96 7.85
C LEU A 67 6.21 9.10 6.88
N GLU A 68 7.46 9.16 6.38
CA GLU A 68 7.89 10.17 5.42
C GLU A 68 7.11 10.04 4.09
N ALA A 69 6.89 8.81 3.63
CA ALA A 69 6.10 8.52 2.45
C ALA A 69 4.65 9.02 2.58
N MET A 70 4.06 8.89 3.76
CA MET A 70 2.70 9.37 4.02
C MET A 70 2.63 10.89 4.21
N GLU A 71 3.66 11.52 4.77
CA GLU A 71 3.75 12.99 4.84
C GLU A 71 4.02 13.64 3.48
N PHE A 72 4.68 12.92 2.57
CA PHE A 72 4.92 13.37 1.20
C PHE A 72 3.64 13.34 0.34
N LEU A 73 2.72 12.42 0.62
CA LEU A 73 1.45 12.21 -0.10
C LEU A 73 0.40 13.27 0.23
#